data_AF-A0A2V4WLI4-F1
#
_entry.id   AF-A0A2V4WLI4-F1
#
_cell.length_a   1.000
_cell.length_b   1.000
_cell.length_c   1.000
_cell.angle_alpha   90.00
_cell.angle_beta   90.00
_cell.angle_gamma   90.00
#
_symmetry.space_group_name_H-M   'P 1'
#
loop_
_entity.id
_entity.type
_entity.pdbx_description
1 polymer ?
#
loop_
_entity_poly.entity_id
_entity_poly.type
_entity_poly.pdbx_seq_one_letter_code
_entity_poly.pdbx_strand_id
1 'polypeptide(L)'
;MQNRTPGNTQGIDVSRYQGNIDWAKVKASGITFVFIKATEGRTYVDPNFEKNVTGALAAGMMVGTYHFFRGTTVEIAKAEAAHYANTLNKVGGAKAMQLPPVMDYENNPGNLSKAQMNTVAKAFLTELQRLTGVKPIIYTGNSFAGNFDASLGTYDLWIARYSNSRVPDDQPAWKRWTFWQYTDSGKVNGITGNVDMNEFEGTAAQLRARYAAATPNPTNPTNPTEPSNPTNPGNPSNPTNPSNPNPPKGGEPMTAEEKAAFDALKAQVDRLQARQQMEVPVWAKAAVDAALAYDTKNPLFSIDNGASYDFYRFITVMHRRGLFKK
;
A
#
# COMPACT_ATOMS: atom_id res chain seq x y z
N MET A 1 3.44 22.15 15.04
CA MET A 1 2.39 21.33 14.40
C MET A 1 1.16 21.27 15.31
N GLN A 2 0.05 20.69 14.86
CA GLN A 2 -1.21 20.67 15.59
C GLN A 2 -1.19 19.82 16.88
N ASN A 3 -2.07 20.14 17.84
CA ASN A 3 -2.32 19.35 19.06
C ASN A 3 -2.98 18.00 18.76
N ARG A 4 -2.78 17.05 19.69
CA ARG A 4 -3.63 15.85 19.79
C ARG A 4 -5.07 16.28 20.08
N THR A 5 -6.03 15.54 19.55
CA THR A 5 -7.45 15.77 19.80
C THR A 5 -8.07 14.52 20.42
N PRO A 6 -8.91 14.64 21.47
CA PRO A 6 -9.68 13.51 21.97
C PRO A 6 -10.49 12.86 20.83
N GLY A 7 -10.39 11.53 20.70
CA GLY A 7 -11.01 10.80 19.60
C GLY A 7 -10.11 10.60 18.37
N ASN A 8 -8.89 11.12 18.38
CA ASN A 8 -7.85 10.70 17.42
C ASN A 8 -7.69 9.17 17.49
N THR A 9 -7.63 8.57 16.31
CA THR A 9 -7.54 7.13 16.14
C THR A 9 -6.21 6.64 16.67
N GLN A 10 -6.23 5.60 17.50
CA GLN A 10 -5.02 5.03 18.08
C GLN A 10 -4.51 3.85 17.25
N GLY A 11 -3.19 3.77 17.16
CA GLY A 11 -2.45 2.73 16.50
C GLY A 11 -1.14 2.42 17.21
N ILE A 12 -0.43 1.42 16.70
CA ILE A 12 0.90 1.03 17.17
C ILE A 12 1.83 0.84 15.99
N ASP A 13 3.12 0.71 16.24
CA ASP A 13 4.03 0.13 15.29
C ASP A 13 4.90 -0.95 15.94
N VAL A 14 5.23 -1.97 15.17
CA VAL A 14 5.88 -3.18 15.69
C VAL A 14 6.91 -3.72 14.72
N SER A 15 7.83 -4.51 15.26
CA SER A 15 8.85 -5.26 14.52
C SER A 15 9.02 -6.64 15.15
N ARG A 16 10.10 -7.34 14.81
CA ARG A 16 10.52 -8.55 15.53
C ARG A 16 10.65 -8.38 17.04
N TYR A 17 10.91 -7.16 17.54
CA TYR A 17 11.19 -6.92 18.95
C TYR A 17 9.99 -7.18 19.87
N GLN A 18 8.77 -7.10 19.34
CA GLN A 18 7.56 -7.42 20.08
C GLN A 18 7.26 -8.93 20.14
N GLY A 19 8.06 -9.77 19.46
CA GLY A 19 7.93 -11.22 19.52
C GLY A 19 6.56 -11.72 19.03
N ASN A 20 5.89 -12.54 19.85
CA ASN A 20 4.55 -13.05 19.56
C ASN A 20 3.48 -12.05 20.01
N ILE A 21 2.60 -11.67 19.09
CA ILE A 21 1.53 -10.71 19.34
C ILE A 21 0.17 -11.41 19.27
N ASP A 22 -0.65 -11.22 20.30
CA ASP A 22 -2.07 -11.60 20.30
C ASP A 22 -2.91 -10.45 19.72
N TRP A 23 -3.11 -10.49 18.40
CA TRP A 23 -3.77 -9.42 17.64
C TRP A 23 -5.23 -9.20 18.03
N ALA A 24 -5.93 -10.24 18.51
CA ALA A 24 -7.30 -10.11 18.99
C ALA A 24 -7.36 -9.22 20.25
N LYS A 25 -6.42 -9.41 21.18
CA LYS A 25 -6.29 -8.55 22.38
C LYS A 25 -5.82 -7.13 22.04
N VAL A 26 -4.93 -6.99 21.06
CA VAL A 26 -4.50 -5.66 20.57
C VAL A 26 -5.71 -4.89 20.02
N LYS A 27 -6.51 -5.52 19.16
CA LYS A 27 -7.74 -4.94 18.61
C LYS A 27 -8.74 -4.59 19.71
N ALA A 28 -8.95 -5.49 20.67
CA ALA A 28 -9.85 -5.28 21.81
C ALA A 28 -9.40 -4.14 22.74
N SER A 29 -8.11 -3.77 22.70
CA SER A 29 -7.56 -2.62 23.42
C SER A 29 -7.84 -1.27 22.75
N GLY A 30 -8.64 -1.25 21.68
CA GLY A 30 -8.99 -0.03 20.94
C GLY A 30 -7.95 0.40 19.91
N ILE A 31 -6.93 -0.42 19.66
CA ILE A 31 -5.93 -0.18 18.60
C ILE A 31 -6.56 -0.58 17.26
N THR A 32 -6.56 0.35 16.30
CA THR A 32 -7.30 0.17 15.05
C THR A 32 -6.43 0.17 13.80
N PHE A 33 -5.20 0.69 13.90
CA PHE A 33 -4.20 0.58 12.85
C PHE A 33 -2.83 0.15 13.40
N VAL A 34 -1.99 -0.40 12.52
CA VAL A 34 -0.62 -0.78 12.85
C VAL A 34 0.32 -0.55 11.67
N PHE A 35 1.53 -0.04 11.94
CA PHE A 35 2.65 -0.11 11.01
C PHE A 35 3.61 -1.24 11.40
N ILE A 36 4.03 -2.06 10.43
CA ILE A 36 4.84 -3.26 10.70
C ILE A 36 6.17 -3.17 9.95
N LYS A 37 7.29 -3.39 10.66
CA LYS A 37 8.60 -3.44 10.01
C LYS A 37 8.63 -4.54 8.96
N ALA A 38 8.99 -4.18 7.75
CA ALA A 38 9.18 -5.15 6.67
C ALA A 38 10.67 -5.40 6.40
N THR A 39 11.42 -4.32 6.21
CA THR A 39 12.80 -4.40 5.72
C THR A 39 13.68 -3.31 6.32
N GLU A 40 14.99 -3.51 6.23
CA GLU A 40 16.01 -2.52 6.58
C GLU A 40 17.17 -2.61 5.60
N GLY A 41 17.59 -1.46 5.07
CA GLY A 41 18.66 -1.43 4.08
C GLY A 41 18.38 -2.37 2.89
N ARG A 42 19.44 -2.85 2.23
CA ARG A 42 19.29 -3.59 0.96
C ARG A 42 18.94 -5.07 1.12
N THR A 43 19.06 -5.64 2.32
CA THR A 43 19.07 -7.11 2.48
C THR A 43 18.28 -7.62 3.65
N TYR A 44 18.08 -6.84 4.72
CA TYR A 44 17.38 -7.33 5.90
C TYR A 44 15.88 -7.35 5.67
N VAL A 45 15.25 -8.47 6.05
CA VAL A 45 13.80 -8.64 6.15
C VAL A 45 13.50 -8.94 7.61
N ASP A 46 12.49 -8.28 8.16
CA ASP A 46 12.06 -8.56 9.54
C ASP A 46 11.48 -9.98 9.61
N PRO A 47 11.99 -10.87 10.49
CA PRO A 47 11.56 -12.27 10.54
C PRO A 47 10.11 -12.44 10.96
N ASN A 48 9.50 -11.44 11.62
CA ASN A 48 8.09 -11.48 12.01
C ASN A 48 7.19 -10.75 11.02
N PHE A 49 7.71 -10.20 9.92
CA PHE A 49 6.96 -9.40 8.94
C PHE A 49 5.66 -10.08 8.48
N GLU A 50 5.77 -11.24 7.84
CA GLU A 50 4.61 -11.93 7.23
C GLU A 50 3.60 -12.38 8.30
N LYS A 51 4.11 -12.87 9.44
CA LYS A 51 3.29 -13.29 10.59
C LYS A 51 2.48 -12.12 11.16
N ASN A 52 3.15 -10.99 11.38
CA ASN A 52 2.52 -9.80 11.96
C ASN A 52 1.51 -9.20 10.99
N VAL A 53 1.82 -9.10 9.70
CA VAL A 53 0.89 -8.60 8.68
C VAL A 53 -0.35 -9.49 8.62
N THR A 54 -0.18 -10.80 8.49
CA THR A 54 -1.31 -11.74 8.39
C THR A 54 -2.18 -11.71 9.64
N GLY A 55 -1.56 -11.70 10.83
CA GLY A 55 -2.28 -11.66 12.11
C GLY A 55 -3.07 -10.37 12.32
N ALA A 56 -2.47 -9.21 12.00
CA ALA A 56 -3.13 -7.92 12.12
C ALA A 56 -4.30 -7.76 11.12
N LEU A 57 -4.12 -8.21 9.88
CA LEU A 57 -5.18 -8.24 8.86
C LEU A 57 -6.35 -9.12 9.30
N ALA A 58 -6.06 -10.34 9.81
CA ALA A 58 -7.09 -11.26 10.30
C ALA A 58 -7.87 -10.70 11.50
N ALA A 59 -7.25 -9.84 12.32
CA ALA A 59 -7.91 -9.12 13.41
C ALA A 59 -8.71 -7.89 12.94
N GLY A 60 -8.77 -7.61 11.63
CA GLY A 60 -9.51 -6.48 11.08
C GLY A 60 -8.90 -5.11 11.42
N MET A 61 -7.58 -5.05 11.57
CA MET A 61 -6.83 -3.80 11.73
C MET A 61 -6.51 -3.19 10.36
N MET A 62 -6.33 -1.86 10.32
CA MET A 62 -5.74 -1.22 9.16
C MET A 62 -4.22 -1.39 9.21
N VAL A 63 -3.67 -2.13 8.27
CA VAL A 63 -2.24 -2.48 8.26
C VAL A 63 -1.50 -1.59 7.28
N GLY A 64 -0.39 -1.04 7.75
CA GLY A 64 0.69 -0.45 6.96
C GLY A 64 2.01 -1.13 7.28
N THR A 65 3.03 -0.84 6.50
CA THR A 65 4.35 -1.44 6.64
C THR A 65 5.41 -0.36 6.55
N TYR A 66 6.59 -0.58 7.12
CA TYR A 66 7.70 0.37 7.00
C TYR A 66 9.03 -0.29 6.63
N HIS A 67 9.86 0.50 5.97
CA HIS A 67 11.25 0.18 5.64
C HIS A 67 12.18 1.14 6.37
N PHE A 68 13.09 0.59 7.17
CA PHE A 68 14.14 1.36 7.82
C PHE A 68 15.22 1.72 6.79
N PHE A 69 15.25 2.99 6.40
CA PHE A 69 16.07 3.51 5.32
C PHE A 69 17.53 3.70 5.75
N ARG A 70 18.46 3.23 4.91
CA ARG A 70 19.91 3.34 5.10
C ARG A 70 20.60 3.96 3.89
N GLY A 71 19.85 4.42 2.88
CA GLY A 71 20.38 4.90 1.61
C GLY A 71 21.30 6.12 1.74
N THR A 72 22.54 5.96 1.27
CA THR A 72 23.55 7.05 1.24
C THR A 72 23.80 7.61 -0.16
N THR A 73 23.30 6.93 -1.20
CA THR A 73 23.35 7.36 -2.59
C THR A 73 21.99 7.13 -3.27
N VAL A 74 21.76 7.77 -4.42
CA VAL A 74 20.54 7.56 -5.21
C VAL A 74 20.36 6.10 -5.62
N GLU A 75 21.46 5.44 -5.99
CA GLU A 75 21.45 4.03 -6.39
C GLU A 75 21.06 3.12 -5.22
N ILE A 76 21.67 3.30 -4.05
CA ILE A 76 21.33 2.53 -2.84
C ILE A 76 19.88 2.81 -2.44
N ALA A 77 19.43 4.05 -2.49
CA ALA A 77 18.05 4.41 -2.16
C ALA A 77 17.03 3.71 -3.06
N LYS A 78 17.30 3.62 -4.37
CA LYS A 78 16.46 2.85 -5.31
C LYS A 78 16.52 1.35 -5.05
N ALA A 79 17.70 0.81 -4.73
CA ALA A 79 17.86 -0.61 -4.40
C ALA A 79 17.09 -0.99 -3.12
N GLU A 80 17.08 -0.12 -2.11
CA GLU A 80 16.30 -0.29 -0.89
C GLU A 80 14.79 -0.23 -1.16
N ALA A 81 14.33 0.70 -2.00
CA ALA A 81 12.94 0.76 -2.43
C ALA A 81 12.51 -0.52 -3.17
N ALA A 82 13.39 -1.07 -4.02
CA ALA A 82 13.15 -2.33 -4.72
C ALA A 82 13.11 -3.54 -3.78
N HIS A 83 14.05 -3.64 -2.82
CA HIS A 83 14.07 -4.67 -1.79
C HIS A 83 12.77 -4.65 -0.97
N TYR A 84 12.35 -3.45 -0.58
CA TYR A 84 11.12 -3.27 0.16
C TYR A 84 9.88 -3.68 -0.66
N ALA A 85 9.74 -3.16 -1.88
CA ALA A 85 8.62 -3.50 -2.77
C ALA A 85 8.54 -5.01 -3.04
N ASN A 86 9.67 -5.67 -3.27
CA ASN A 86 9.74 -7.12 -3.45
C ASN A 86 9.30 -7.88 -2.20
N THR A 87 9.67 -7.40 -1.01
CA THR A 87 9.24 -8.00 0.25
C THR A 87 7.73 -7.88 0.45
N LEU A 88 7.12 -6.74 0.06
CA LEU A 88 5.67 -6.56 0.13
C LEU A 88 4.91 -7.58 -0.73
N ASN A 89 5.48 -8.06 -1.83
CA ASN A 89 4.81 -9.06 -2.68
C ASN A 89 4.51 -10.38 -1.96
N LYS A 90 5.24 -10.70 -0.88
CA LYS A 90 4.97 -11.90 -0.06
C LYS A 90 3.63 -11.85 0.66
N VAL A 91 3.08 -10.65 0.86
CA VAL A 91 1.80 -10.42 1.54
C VAL A 91 0.76 -9.79 0.59
N GLY A 92 0.91 -10.00 -0.72
CA GLY A 92 -0.02 -9.50 -1.74
C GLY A 92 0.31 -8.11 -2.31
N GLY A 93 1.47 -7.55 -1.96
CA GLY A 93 1.94 -6.25 -2.43
C GLY A 93 1.37 -5.08 -1.64
N ALA A 94 1.85 -3.87 -1.92
CA ALA A 94 1.48 -2.66 -1.16
C ALA A 94 -0.04 -2.37 -1.18
N LYS A 95 -0.74 -2.70 -2.28
CA LYS A 95 -2.19 -2.46 -2.43
C LYS A 95 -3.06 -3.47 -1.67
N ALA A 96 -2.48 -4.55 -1.15
CA ALA A 96 -3.18 -5.46 -0.24
C ALA A 96 -3.25 -4.90 1.19
N MET A 97 -2.43 -3.89 1.51
CA MET A 97 -2.42 -3.20 2.80
C MET A 97 -3.42 -2.04 2.80
N GLN A 98 -3.97 -1.70 3.97
CA GLN A 98 -4.97 -0.62 4.11
C GLN A 98 -4.33 0.76 4.33
N LEU A 99 -3.03 0.80 4.61
CA LEU A 99 -2.24 2.02 4.73
C LEU A 99 -1.06 1.99 3.75
N PRO A 100 -0.62 3.16 3.24
CA PRO A 100 0.55 3.25 2.38
C PRO A 100 1.83 2.69 3.02
N PRO A 101 2.79 2.22 2.21
CA PRO A 101 4.11 1.86 2.71
C PRO A 101 4.86 3.11 3.21
N VAL A 102 5.63 2.95 4.27
CA VAL A 102 6.38 4.04 4.92
C VAL A 102 7.87 3.93 4.62
N MET A 103 8.50 5.06 4.31
CA MET A 103 9.96 5.23 4.44
C MET A 103 10.27 5.74 5.85
N ASP A 104 10.95 4.94 6.66
CA ASP A 104 11.46 5.33 7.97
C ASP A 104 12.89 5.87 7.81
N TYR A 105 13.06 7.19 7.95
CA TYR A 105 14.35 7.86 7.80
C TYR A 105 14.66 8.71 9.04
N GLU A 106 15.49 8.16 9.92
CA GLU A 106 15.69 8.71 11.26
C GLU A 106 17.16 8.98 11.65
N ASN A 107 18.12 8.53 10.84
CA ASN A 107 19.54 8.77 11.07
C ASN A 107 20.31 9.05 9.78
N ASN A 108 21.49 9.67 9.90
CA ASN A 108 22.34 10.03 8.77
C ASN A 108 23.76 9.46 8.94
N PRO A 109 23.93 8.12 8.92
CA PRO A 109 25.23 7.50 9.18
C PRO A 109 26.25 7.82 8.08
N GLY A 110 25.80 8.17 6.88
CA GLY A 110 26.65 8.59 5.77
C GLY A 110 27.11 10.05 5.84
N ASN A 111 26.76 10.78 6.90
CA ASN A 111 27.06 12.21 7.08
C ASN A 111 26.70 13.06 5.84
N LEU A 112 25.56 12.75 5.21
CA LEU A 112 25.08 13.47 4.05
C LEU A 112 24.74 14.93 4.40
N SER A 113 25.02 15.86 3.50
CA SER A 113 24.44 17.20 3.58
C SER A 113 22.91 17.14 3.47
N LYS A 114 22.20 18.18 3.93
CA LYS A 114 20.73 18.26 3.78
C LYS A 114 20.29 18.08 2.33
N ALA A 115 21.00 18.67 1.37
CA ALA A 115 20.69 18.53 -0.05
C ALA A 115 20.80 17.06 -0.52
N GLN A 116 21.84 16.34 -0.07
CA GLN A 116 22.01 14.92 -0.37
C GLN A 116 20.93 14.06 0.30
N MET A 117 20.57 14.34 1.56
CA MET A 117 19.49 13.64 2.27
C MET A 117 18.16 13.76 1.52
N ASN A 118 17.79 14.96 1.08
CA ASN A 118 16.57 15.17 0.30
C ASN A 118 16.64 14.47 -1.06
N THR A 119 17.82 14.44 -1.69
CA THR A 119 18.04 13.73 -2.97
C THR A 119 17.83 12.21 -2.82
N VAL A 120 18.43 11.57 -1.81
CA VAL A 120 18.29 10.12 -1.60
C VAL A 120 16.89 9.74 -1.12
N ALA A 121 16.28 10.56 -0.25
CA ALA A 121 14.89 10.39 0.17
C ALA A 121 13.94 10.42 -1.03
N LYS A 122 14.09 11.43 -1.92
CA LYS A 122 13.25 11.54 -3.12
C LYS A 122 13.45 10.35 -4.06
N ALA A 123 14.69 9.87 -4.22
CA ALA A 123 14.98 8.70 -5.02
C ALA A 123 14.27 7.44 -4.51
N PHE A 124 14.32 7.18 -3.20
CA PHE A 124 13.59 6.07 -2.57
C PHE A 124 12.08 6.21 -2.77
N LEU A 125 11.51 7.37 -2.42
CA LEU A 125 10.06 7.58 -2.42
C LEU A 125 9.45 7.49 -3.81
N THR A 126 10.11 8.06 -4.82
CA THR A 126 9.65 8.02 -6.21
C THR A 126 9.77 6.62 -6.80
N GLU A 127 10.84 5.90 -6.49
CA GLU A 127 11.02 4.51 -6.94
C GLU A 127 10.02 3.56 -6.27
N LEU A 128 9.80 3.70 -4.96
CA LEU A 128 8.81 2.91 -4.24
C LEU A 128 7.40 3.16 -4.78
N GLN A 129 7.03 4.42 -5.04
CA GLN A 129 5.75 4.75 -5.66
C GLN A 129 5.62 4.15 -7.06
N ARG A 130 6.69 4.20 -7.87
CA ARG A 130 6.71 3.61 -9.22
C ARG A 130 6.50 2.09 -9.18
N LEU A 131 7.16 1.40 -8.25
CA LEU A 131 7.10 -0.05 -8.12
C LEU A 131 5.78 -0.56 -7.54
N THR A 132 5.20 0.18 -6.60
CA THR A 132 4.01 -0.26 -5.85
C THR A 132 2.71 0.34 -6.38
N GLY A 133 2.80 1.46 -7.10
CA GLY A 133 1.65 2.28 -7.48
C GLY A 133 0.95 2.96 -6.30
N VAL A 134 1.58 3.01 -5.12
CA VAL A 134 1.04 3.64 -3.90
C VAL A 134 2.00 4.74 -3.45
N LYS A 135 1.49 5.94 -3.21
CA LYS A 135 2.29 7.07 -2.72
C LYS A 135 2.73 6.80 -1.27
N PRO A 136 4.03 6.76 -0.95
CA PRO A 136 4.49 6.44 0.41
C PRO A 136 4.19 7.53 1.44
N ILE A 137 4.27 7.14 2.71
CA ILE A 137 4.36 8.03 3.89
C ILE A 137 5.85 8.18 4.28
N ILE A 138 6.22 9.30 4.89
CA ILE A 138 7.55 9.49 5.50
C ILE A 138 7.42 9.41 7.02
N TYR A 139 8.21 8.54 7.64
CA TYR A 139 8.47 8.56 9.08
C TYR A 139 9.82 9.20 9.38
N THR A 140 9.87 10.00 10.45
CA THR A 140 11.10 10.61 10.97
C THR A 140 10.91 11.14 12.39
N GLY A 141 11.99 11.22 13.17
CA GLY A 141 12.02 12.00 14.41
C GLY A 141 11.85 13.50 14.16
N ASN A 142 11.20 14.21 15.10
CA ASN A 142 10.88 15.63 14.94
C ASN A 142 12.13 16.51 14.78
N SER A 143 13.21 16.25 15.50
CA SER A 143 14.49 16.96 15.31
C SER A 143 15.11 16.65 13.94
N PHE A 144 15.15 15.38 13.55
CA PHE A 144 15.76 14.93 12.29
C PHE A 144 15.04 15.49 11.05
N ALA A 145 13.72 15.71 11.17
CA ALA A 145 12.90 16.32 10.13
C ALA A 145 13.35 17.73 9.72
N GLY A 146 14.14 18.43 10.56
CA GLY A 146 14.75 19.73 10.22
C GLY A 146 15.80 19.67 9.10
N ASN A 147 16.15 18.47 8.64
CA ASN A 147 16.99 18.24 7.47
C ASN A 147 16.21 18.18 6.15
N PHE A 148 14.87 18.06 6.21
CA PHE A 148 14.03 17.88 5.03
C PHE A 148 13.45 19.20 4.54
N ASP A 149 13.54 19.43 3.23
CA ASP A 149 13.06 20.63 2.58
C ASP A 149 11.61 20.47 2.05
N ALA A 150 11.03 21.58 1.60
CA ALA A 150 9.65 21.65 1.13
C ALA A 150 9.29 20.66 0.01
N SER A 151 10.27 20.11 -0.73
CA SER A 151 10.02 19.13 -1.79
C SER A 151 9.46 17.80 -1.27
N LEU A 152 9.69 17.50 0.00
CA LEU A 152 9.12 16.33 0.69
C LEU A 152 7.76 16.61 1.35
N GLY A 153 7.36 17.88 1.48
CA GLY A 153 6.10 18.29 2.12
C GLY A 153 4.82 17.79 1.43
N THR A 154 4.94 17.23 0.22
CA THR A 154 3.81 16.61 -0.48
C THR A 154 3.48 15.19 0.00
N TYR A 155 4.37 14.54 0.73
CA TYR A 155 4.12 13.22 1.33
C TYR A 155 3.49 13.37 2.71
N ASP A 156 2.62 12.43 3.06
CA ASP A 156 2.06 12.36 4.41
C ASP A 156 3.17 12.09 5.43
N LEU A 157 3.05 12.72 6.61
CA LEU A 157 4.08 12.67 7.64
C LEU A 157 3.64 11.82 8.82
N TRP A 158 4.45 10.84 9.19
CA TRP A 158 4.41 10.17 10.47
C TRP A 158 5.58 10.67 11.34
N ILE A 159 5.31 11.59 12.26
CA ILE A 159 6.36 12.24 13.05
C ILE A 159 6.54 11.54 14.39
N ALA A 160 7.79 11.29 14.81
CA ALA A 160 8.09 10.83 16.15
C ALA A 160 8.49 11.98 17.07
N ARG A 161 7.83 12.03 18.23
CA ARG A 161 8.22 12.87 19.36
C ARG A 161 7.60 12.34 20.63
N TYR A 162 8.43 11.82 21.51
CA TYR A 162 7.96 11.18 22.74
C TYR A 162 7.56 12.23 23.77
N SER A 163 6.26 12.57 23.77
CA SER A 163 5.65 13.51 24.69
C SER A 163 4.14 13.40 24.63
N ASN A 164 3.49 13.48 25.78
CA ASN A 164 2.03 13.54 25.86
C ASN A 164 1.47 14.97 25.81
N SER A 165 2.31 15.99 26.04
CA SER A 165 1.89 17.38 26.20
C SER A 165 2.56 18.33 25.22
N ARG A 166 3.83 18.07 24.85
CA ARG A 166 4.55 18.91 23.92
C ARG A 166 4.22 18.42 22.50
N VAL A 167 3.65 19.28 21.67
CA VAL A 167 3.37 19.00 20.25
C VAL A 167 4.61 19.08 19.37
N PRO A 168 4.74 18.26 18.30
CA PRO A 168 5.85 18.36 17.36
C PRO A 168 6.05 19.78 16.86
N ASP A 169 7.30 20.23 16.85
CA ASP A 169 7.68 21.54 16.33
C ASP A 169 7.48 21.54 14.81
N ASP A 170 7.13 22.70 14.24
CA ASP A 170 7.04 22.84 12.78
C ASP A 170 8.40 22.62 12.13
N GLN A 171 8.39 21.97 10.98
CA GLN A 171 9.59 21.64 10.20
C GLN A 171 9.54 22.35 8.85
N PRO A 172 10.66 22.47 8.11
CA PRO A 172 10.66 23.16 6.83
C PRO A 172 9.69 22.51 5.83
N ALA A 173 9.65 21.18 5.79
CA ALA A 173 8.78 20.40 4.91
C ALA A 173 7.31 20.31 5.37
N TRP A 174 7.06 20.31 6.69
CA TRP A 174 5.71 20.08 7.23
C TRP A 174 5.37 21.02 8.39
N LYS A 175 4.13 21.53 8.35
CA LYS A 175 3.50 22.28 9.45
C LYS A 175 2.44 21.46 10.18
N ARG A 176 2.13 20.27 9.65
CA ARG A 176 1.15 19.34 10.20
C ARG A 176 1.64 17.91 10.08
N TRP A 177 1.30 17.08 11.07
CA TRP A 177 1.53 15.64 11.03
C TRP A 177 0.27 14.90 10.57
N THR A 178 0.42 13.76 9.89
CA THR A 178 -0.69 12.84 9.57
C THR A 178 -0.81 11.77 10.64
N PHE A 179 0.34 11.26 11.09
CA PHE A 179 0.46 10.38 12.25
C PHE A 179 1.49 10.94 13.23
N TRP A 180 1.30 10.71 14.52
CA TRP A 180 2.27 11.06 15.56
C TRP A 180 2.58 9.85 16.43
N GLN A 181 3.84 9.39 16.42
CA GLN A 181 4.39 8.46 17.40
C GLN A 181 4.75 9.24 18.68
N TYR A 182 3.93 9.10 19.71
CA TYR A 182 3.98 9.96 20.89
C TYR A 182 4.65 9.30 22.10
N THR A 183 4.91 7.98 22.06
CA THR A 183 5.73 7.27 23.06
C THR A 183 6.22 5.94 22.48
N ASP A 184 7.37 5.48 22.98
CA ASP A 184 7.97 4.15 22.74
C ASP A 184 7.74 3.16 23.90
N SER A 185 7.08 3.62 24.97
CA SER A 185 6.91 2.89 26.23
C SER A 185 5.46 2.54 26.54
N GLY A 186 4.63 2.44 25.50
CA GLY A 186 3.23 2.04 25.60
C GLY A 186 3.06 0.62 26.15
N LYS A 187 1.86 0.36 26.69
CA LYS A 187 1.41 -0.95 27.17
C LYS A 187 0.08 -1.28 26.51
N VAL A 188 0.06 -2.35 25.72
CA VAL A 188 -1.13 -2.83 25.00
C VAL A 188 -1.32 -4.31 25.28
N ASN A 189 -2.55 -4.71 25.65
CA ASN A 189 -2.84 -6.11 25.90
C ASN A 189 -2.60 -6.94 24.63
N GLY A 190 -1.92 -8.06 24.79
CA GLY A 190 -1.51 -8.93 23.68
C GLY A 190 -0.07 -8.69 23.20
N ILE A 191 0.64 -7.69 23.74
CA ILE A 191 2.06 -7.47 23.49
C ILE A 191 2.81 -7.51 24.81
N THR A 192 3.87 -8.31 24.88
CA THR A 192 4.79 -8.32 26.03
C THR A 192 5.79 -7.18 25.91
N GLY A 193 6.01 -6.45 27.00
CA GLY A 193 7.01 -5.38 27.04
C GLY A 193 6.44 -4.02 26.63
N ASN A 194 7.29 -3.18 26.06
CA ASN A 194 6.93 -1.85 25.56
C ASN A 194 6.52 -1.93 24.09
N VAL A 195 5.62 -1.04 23.67
CA VAL A 195 5.25 -0.86 22.27
C VAL A 195 5.12 0.61 21.92
N ASP A 196 5.54 0.95 20.71
CA ASP A 196 5.40 2.28 20.15
C ASP A 196 3.93 2.62 19.92
N MET A 197 3.49 3.78 20.42
CA MET A 197 2.12 4.23 20.33
C MET A 197 1.99 5.39 19.37
N ASN A 198 0.98 5.29 18.52
CA ASN A 198 0.71 6.23 17.46
C ASN A 198 -0.72 6.75 17.52
N GLU A 199 -0.91 7.94 16.98
CA GLU A 199 -2.23 8.41 16.62
C GLU A 199 -2.28 8.99 15.22
N PHE A 200 -3.44 8.85 14.58
CA PHE A 200 -3.78 9.51 13.33
C PHE A 200 -4.60 10.78 13.62
N GLU A 201 -4.45 11.82 12.80
CA GLU A 201 -5.17 13.10 12.92
C GLU A 201 -6.66 13.00 12.52
N GLY A 202 -7.42 12.15 13.21
CA GLY A 202 -8.85 12.01 13.00
C GLY A 202 -9.40 10.67 13.49
N THR A 203 -10.68 10.45 13.23
CA THR A 203 -11.42 9.23 13.57
C THR A 203 -11.09 8.06 12.65
N ALA A 204 -11.44 6.83 13.07
CA ALA A 204 -11.10 5.63 12.30
C ALA A 204 -11.82 5.60 10.94
N ALA A 205 -12.99 6.25 10.85
CA ALA A 205 -13.69 6.43 9.59
C ALA A 205 -12.95 7.39 8.64
N GLN A 206 -12.41 8.49 9.17
CA GLN A 206 -11.58 9.43 8.40
C GLN A 206 -10.27 8.78 7.92
N LEU A 207 -9.65 7.94 8.76
CA LEU A 207 -8.47 7.17 8.37
C LEU A 207 -8.77 6.23 7.19
N ARG A 208 -9.87 5.47 7.28
CA ARG A 208 -10.34 4.61 6.18
C ARG A 208 -10.64 5.41 4.92
N ALA A 209 -11.37 6.51 5.04
CA ALA A 209 -11.73 7.35 3.89
C ALA A 209 -10.48 7.94 3.20
N ARG A 210 -9.46 8.35 3.98
CA ARG A 210 -8.21 8.90 3.44
C ARG A 210 -7.49 7.91 2.51
N TYR A 211 -7.51 6.62 2.83
CA TYR A 211 -6.74 5.60 2.12
C TYR A 211 -7.59 4.55 1.36
N ALA A 212 -8.90 4.76 1.24
CA ALA A 212 -9.82 3.84 0.56
C ALA A 212 -9.45 3.54 -0.91
N ALA A 213 -8.78 4.47 -1.59
CA ALA A 213 -8.33 4.29 -2.98
C ALA A 213 -7.03 3.47 -3.13
N ALA A 214 -6.33 3.18 -2.03
CA ALA A 214 -5.10 2.39 -2.05
C ALA A 214 -5.37 0.86 -2.08
N THR A 215 -6.62 0.43 -1.89
CA THR A 215 -7.04 -0.97 -1.81
C THR A 215 -8.12 -1.30 -2.85
N PRO A 216 -7.93 -2.27 -3.76
CA PRO A 216 -9.05 -3.04 -4.28
C PRO A 216 -9.54 -3.94 -3.14
N ASN A 217 -10.78 -3.74 -2.69
CA ASN A 217 -11.41 -4.56 -1.65
C ASN A 217 -11.34 -6.06 -2.02
N PRO A 218 -10.87 -6.96 -1.11
CA PRO A 218 -11.28 -8.35 -1.16
C PRO A 218 -12.73 -8.40 -0.66
N THR A 219 -13.66 -8.66 -1.57
CA THR A 219 -15.08 -8.88 -1.26
C THR A 219 -15.23 -9.98 -0.22
N ASN A 220 -15.73 -9.62 0.97
CA ASN A 220 -16.26 -10.57 1.93
C ASN A 220 -17.68 -10.97 1.46
N PRO A 221 -18.01 -12.26 1.26
CA PRO A 221 -19.35 -12.67 0.85
C PRO A 221 -20.29 -12.53 2.05
N THR A 222 -21.13 -11.51 2.06
CA THR A 222 -22.23 -11.41 3.03
C THR A 222 -23.30 -12.44 2.69
N ASN A 223 -23.47 -13.39 3.60
CA ASN A 223 -24.61 -14.30 3.71
C ASN A 223 -25.91 -13.49 3.79
N PRO A 224 -26.98 -13.81 3.01
CA PRO A 224 -28.21 -13.06 3.05
C PRO A 224 -29.06 -13.48 4.26
N THR A 225 -29.34 -12.55 5.15
CA THR A 225 -30.40 -12.69 6.15
C THR A 225 -31.76 -12.59 5.46
N GLU A 226 -32.47 -13.71 5.51
CA GLU A 226 -33.88 -13.92 5.23
C GLU A 226 -34.77 -12.90 5.94
N PRO A 227 -35.74 -12.26 5.26
CA PRO A 227 -36.87 -11.63 5.91
C PRO A 227 -38.04 -12.61 6.03
N SER A 228 -38.52 -12.72 7.26
CA SER A 228 -39.75 -13.40 7.65
C SER A 228 -40.96 -13.00 6.78
N ASN A 229 -41.62 -14.04 6.27
CA ASN A 229 -42.92 -14.02 5.61
C ASN A 229 -44.02 -13.43 6.53
N PRO A 230 -44.97 -12.66 5.97
CA PRO A 230 -46.36 -12.98 6.27
C PRO A 230 -47.23 -13.08 5.01
N THR A 231 -47.89 -14.23 4.91
CA THR A 231 -49.22 -14.45 4.33
C THR A 231 -49.48 -14.01 2.89
N ASN A 232 -49.37 -15.00 1.99
CA ASN A 232 -50.13 -15.08 0.74
C ASN A 232 -51.63 -15.06 1.04
N PRO A 233 -52.43 -14.31 0.25
CA PRO A 233 -53.40 -15.05 -0.56
C PRO A 233 -53.58 -14.49 -1.98
N GLY A 234 -53.56 -15.41 -2.95
CA GLY A 234 -54.44 -15.36 -4.11
C GLY A 234 -53.91 -14.62 -5.34
N ASN A 235 -53.43 -15.39 -6.31
CA ASN A 235 -53.70 -15.12 -7.72
C ASN A 235 -55.07 -15.75 -8.04
N PRO A 236 -56.01 -15.04 -8.67
CA PRO A 236 -56.12 -15.22 -10.12
C PRO A 236 -56.53 -13.97 -10.91
N SER A 237 -56.30 -14.07 -12.22
CA SER A 237 -57.03 -13.43 -13.34
C SER A 237 -56.77 -11.95 -13.68
N ASN A 238 -56.19 -11.76 -14.87
CA ASN A 238 -56.37 -10.59 -15.74
C ASN A 238 -57.74 -10.72 -16.44
N PRO A 239 -58.59 -9.66 -16.47
CA PRO A 239 -58.61 -8.81 -17.66
C PRO A 239 -58.85 -7.31 -17.38
N THR A 240 -58.13 -6.47 -18.13
CA THR A 240 -58.52 -5.11 -18.59
C THR A 240 -59.35 -4.23 -17.64
N ASN A 241 -58.69 -3.33 -16.89
CA ASN A 241 -59.33 -2.18 -16.24
C ASN A 241 -58.59 -0.87 -16.62
N PRO A 242 -59.26 0.19 -17.13
CA PRO A 242 -58.62 1.34 -17.79
C PRO A 242 -58.12 2.43 -16.82
N SER A 243 -57.59 2.09 -15.64
CA SER A 243 -57.26 3.07 -14.61
C SER A 243 -55.98 2.76 -13.82
N ASN A 244 -54.94 2.24 -14.48
CA ASN A 244 -53.60 2.19 -13.89
C ASN A 244 -52.83 3.50 -14.17
N PRO A 245 -52.43 4.28 -13.15
CA PRO A 245 -51.68 5.52 -13.33
C PRO A 245 -50.17 5.33 -13.61
N ASN A 246 -49.66 4.10 -13.71
CA ASN A 246 -48.25 3.84 -13.97
C ASN A 246 -48.01 3.23 -15.36
N PRO A 247 -47.28 3.92 -16.28
CA PRO A 247 -46.92 3.39 -17.59
C PRO A 247 -45.85 2.27 -17.51
N PRO A 248 -45.65 1.47 -18.57
CA PRO A 248 -44.60 0.45 -18.60
C PRO A 248 -43.22 1.12 -18.52
N LYS A 249 -42.42 0.78 -17.52
CA LYS A 249 -41.03 1.25 -17.42
C LYS A 249 -40.18 0.62 -18.52
N GLY A 250 -39.46 1.44 -19.28
CA GLY A 250 -38.54 0.99 -20.34
C GLY A 250 -38.30 1.99 -21.47
N GLY A 251 -39.06 3.10 -21.52
CA GLY A 251 -38.84 4.20 -22.48
C GLY A 251 -38.47 5.53 -21.81
N GLU A 252 -38.24 5.55 -20.50
CA GLU A 252 -37.84 6.77 -19.80
C GLU A 252 -36.38 7.13 -20.17
N PRO A 253 -36.09 8.39 -20.51
CA PRO A 253 -34.72 8.82 -20.75
C PRO A 253 -33.89 8.61 -19.49
N MET A 254 -32.65 8.13 -19.65
CA MET A 254 -31.72 7.97 -18.53
C MET A 254 -31.68 9.24 -17.69
N THR A 255 -31.73 9.08 -16.37
CA THR A 255 -31.44 10.19 -15.46
C THR A 255 -30.01 10.69 -15.71
N ALA A 256 -29.72 11.94 -15.33
CA ALA A 256 -28.38 12.51 -15.51
C ALA A 256 -27.29 11.67 -14.81
N GLU A 257 -27.65 11.05 -13.68
CA GLU A 257 -26.78 10.17 -12.90
C GLU A 257 -26.54 8.82 -13.58
N GLU A 258 -27.59 8.19 -14.12
CA GLU A 258 -27.46 6.95 -14.91
C GLU A 258 -26.67 7.18 -16.20
N LYS A 259 -26.91 8.31 -16.86
CA LYS A 259 -26.15 8.70 -18.05
C LYS A 259 -24.67 8.93 -17.71
N ALA A 260 -24.37 9.63 -16.62
CA ALA A 260 -23.00 9.84 -16.17
C ALA A 260 -22.30 8.52 -15.80
N ALA A 261 -23.00 7.59 -15.16
CA ALA A 261 -22.49 6.26 -14.85
C ALA A 261 -22.22 5.43 -16.12
N PHE A 262 -23.12 5.50 -17.11
CA PHE A 262 -22.95 4.85 -18.41
C PHE A 262 -21.78 5.43 -19.20
N ASP A 263 -21.65 6.76 -19.24
CA ASP A 263 -20.55 7.46 -19.91
C ASP A 263 -19.19 7.11 -19.24
N ALA A 264 -19.16 7.00 -17.90
CA ALA A 264 -17.96 6.57 -17.17
C ALA A 264 -17.57 5.11 -17.47
N LEU A 265 -18.56 4.22 -17.57
CA LEU A 265 -18.34 2.82 -17.94
C LEU A 265 -17.79 2.72 -19.38
N LYS A 266 -18.36 3.49 -20.31
CA LYS A 266 -17.87 3.58 -21.69
C LYS A 266 -16.42 4.07 -21.76
N ALA A 267 -16.08 5.14 -21.04
CA ALA A 267 -14.70 5.64 -20.96
C ALA A 267 -13.71 4.64 -20.34
N GLN A 268 -14.18 3.75 -19.45
CA GLN A 268 -13.36 2.67 -18.91
C GLN A 268 -13.12 1.56 -19.94
N VAL A 269 -14.15 1.18 -20.71
CA VAL A 269 -14.02 0.22 -21.82
C VAL A 269 -13.05 0.76 -22.89
N ASP A 270 -13.18 2.02 -23.28
CA ASP A 270 -12.31 2.64 -24.28
C ASP A 270 -10.84 2.69 -23.81
N ARG A 271 -10.60 2.96 -22.51
CA ARG A 271 -9.25 2.90 -21.92
C ARG A 271 -8.66 1.49 -21.89
N LEU A 272 -9.48 0.47 -21.67
CA LEU A 272 -9.03 -0.92 -21.68
C LEU A 272 -8.72 -1.39 -23.11
N GLN A 273 -9.52 -0.99 -24.09
CA GLN A 273 -9.26 -1.25 -25.51
C GLN A 273 -7.98 -0.54 -26.00
N ALA A 274 -7.74 0.70 -25.56
CA ALA A 274 -6.49 1.40 -25.86
C ALA A 274 -5.24 0.70 -25.25
N ARG A 275 -5.38 0.04 -24.09
CA ARG A 275 -4.29 -0.75 -23.49
C ARG A 275 -4.01 -2.07 -24.21
N GLN A 276 -5.00 -2.62 -24.92
CA GLN A 276 -4.79 -3.79 -25.78
C GLN A 276 -4.04 -3.45 -27.09
N GLN A 277 -3.82 -2.16 -27.39
CA GLN A 277 -3.00 -1.69 -28.52
C GLN A 277 -1.56 -1.33 -28.12
N MET A 278 -1.01 -1.87 -27.03
CA MET A 278 0.42 -1.68 -26.75
C MET A 278 1.25 -2.42 -27.79
N GLU A 279 1.89 -1.64 -28.67
CA GLU A 279 2.86 -2.14 -29.62
C GLU A 279 4.00 -2.86 -28.88
N VAL A 280 4.38 -4.06 -29.34
CA VAL A 280 5.41 -4.87 -28.68
C VAL A 280 6.69 -4.05 -28.55
N PRO A 281 7.19 -3.81 -27.32
CA PRO A 281 8.36 -2.95 -27.12
C PRO A 281 9.56 -3.45 -27.92
N VAL A 282 10.34 -2.52 -28.48
CA VAL A 282 11.53 -2.84 -29.30
C VAL A 282 12.49 -3.78 -28.55
N TRP A 283 12.66 -3.59 -27.24
CA TRP A 283 13.49 -4.48 -26.42
C TRP A 283 12.95 -5.91 -26.38
N ALA A 284 11.63 -6.11 -26.45
CA ALA A 284 10.99 -7.43 -26.44
C ALA A 284 11.12 -8.14 -27.80
N LYS A 285 11.13 -7.39 -28.91
CA LYS A 285 11.45 -7.92 -30.25
C LYS A 285 12.92 -8.31 -30.34
N ALA A 286 13.84 -7.40 -29.99
CA ALA A 286 15.28 -7.65 -29.96
C ALA A 286 15.65 -8.83 -29.06
N ALA A 287 14.94 -8.95 -27.94
CA ALA A 287 14.99 -10.09 -27.06
C ALA A 287 14.70 -11.41 -27.82
N VAL A 288 13.55 -11.52 -28.47
CA VAL A 288 13.15 -12.76 -29.17
C VAL A 288 14.12 -13.10 -30.31
N ASP A 289 14.56 -12.10 -31.06
CA ASP A 289 15.53 -12.28 -32.14
C ASP A 289 16.86 -12.82 -31.62
N ALA A 290 17.30 -12.30 -30.47
CA ALA A 290 18.51 -12.76 -29.80
C ALA A 290 18.36 -14.23 -29.32
N ALA A 291 17.19 -14.60 -28.79
CA ALA A 291 16.89 -15.99 -28.40
C ALA A 291 16.81 -16.96 -29.60
N LEU A 292 16.41 -16.49 -30.78
CA LEU A 292 16.36 -17.28 -32.02
C LEU A 292 17.75 -17.42 -32.68
N ALA A 293 18.58 -16.39 -32.57
CA ALA A 293 19.98 -16.39 -33.01
C ALA A 293 20.93 -17.11 -32.03
N TYR A 294 20.40 -17.66 -30.93
CA TYR A 294 21.18 -18.39 -29.95
C TYR A 294 21.84 -19.63 -30.58
N ASP A 295 23.17 -19.58 -30.66
CA ASP A 295 24.03 -20.69 -31.00
C ASP A 295 24.92 -20.99 -29.79
N THR A 296 25.08 -22.28 -29.49
CA THR A 296 26.02 -22.79 -28.48
C THR A 296 27.46 -22.30 -28.65
N LYS A 297 27.87 -21.88 -29.85
CA LYS A 297 29.21 -21.32 -30.12
C LYS A 297 29.30 -19.80 -29.97
N ASN A 298 28.17 -19.08 -29.97
CA ASN A 298 28.08 -17.62 -29.84
C ASN A 298 26.97 -17.28 -28.83
N PRO A 299 27.28 -17.31 -27.53
CA PRO A 299 26.28 -17.10 -26.50
C PRO A 299 25.77 -15.67 -26.52
N LEU A 300 24.48 -15.53 -26.22
CA LEU A 300 23.85 -14.27 -25.88
C LEU A 300 24.62 -13.63 -24.71
N PHE A 301 24.77 -12.31 -24.74
CA PHE A 301 25.28 -11.40 -23.70
C PHE A 301 26.76 -10.95 -23.82
N SER A 302 26.91 -9.66 -24.18
CA SER A 302 27.89 -8.79 -23.51
C SER A 302 27.20 -8.03 -22.38
N ILE A 303 27.93 -7.88 -21.29
CA ILE A 303 27.52 -7.41 -19.97
C ILE A 303 27.53 -5.89 -19.97
N ASP A 304 26.36 -5.26 -19.73
CA ASP A 304 26.33 -3.87 -19.25
C ASP A 304 25.06 -3.47 -18.46
N ASN A 305 23.97 -4.28 -18.38
CA ASN A 305 22.83 -3.97 -17.50
C ASN A 305 22.07 -5.23 -17.03
N GLY A 306 22.03 -5.44 -15.72
CA GLY A 306 21.68 -6.71 -15.07
C GLY A 306 20.19 -7.13 -15.05
N ALA A 307 19.99 -8.39 -15.44
CA ALA A 307 19.72 -9.50 -14.52
C ALA A 307 18.27 -9.90 -14.18
N SER A 308 17.21 -9.14 -14.51
CA SER A 308 15.83 -9.64 -14.29
C SER A 308 15.21 -10.33 -15.51
N TYR A 309 15.66 -10.01 -16.73
CA TYR A 309 15.07 -10.55 -17.96
C TYR A 309 15.70 -11.87 -18.43
N ASP A 310 16.98 -12.09 -18.16
CA ASP A 310 17.67 -13.30 -18.60
C ASP A 310 17.21 -14.53 -17.82
N PHE A 311 16.75 -14.32 -16.58
CA PHE A 311 16.17 -15.36 -15.74
C PHE A 311 14.85 -15.91 -16.32
N TYR A 312 13.90 -15.05 -16.70
CA TYR A 312 12.64 -15.50 -17.32
C TYR A 312 12.84 -16.12 -18.71
N ARG A 313 13.86 -15.68 -19.44
CA ARG A 313 14.22 -16.24 -20.76
C ARG A 313 14.88 -17.60 -20.64
N PHE A 314 15.81 -17.75 -19.70
CA PHE A 314 16.45 -19.02 -19.39
C PHE A 314 15.40 -20.07 -19.02
N ILE A 315 14.45 -19.72 -18.16
CA ILE A 315 13.37 -20.62 -17.75
C ILE A 315 12.45 -21.00 -18.93
N THR A 316 12.14 -20.06 -19.82
CA THR A 316 11.28 -20.34 -21.00
C THR A 316 11.98 -21.21 -22.05
N VAL A 317 13.28 -21.01 -22.28
CA VAL A 317 14.08 -21.83 -23.22
C VAL A 317 14.24 -23.25 -22.69
N MET A 318 14.51 -23.40 -21.40
CA MET A 318 14.64 -24.71 -20.73
C MET A 318 13.31 -25.48 -20.71
N HIS A 319 12.18 -24.80 -20.51
CA HIS A 319 10.84 -25.40 -20.59
C HIS A 319 10.52 -25.93 -22.00
N ARG A 320 10.84 -25.16 -23.06
CA ARG A 320 10.51 -25.54 -24.44
C ARG A 320 11.43 -26.60 -25.06
N ARG A 321 12.68 -26.72 -24.60
CA ARG A 321 13.60 -27.79 -25.02
C ARG A 321 13.30 -29.13 -24.35
N GLY A 322 12.27 -29.20 -23.51
CA GLY A 322 11.84 -30.42 -22.81
C GLY A 322 12.72 -30.81 -21.63
N LEU A 323 13.58 -29.88 -21.15
CA LEU A 323 14.50 -30.11 -20.02
C LEU A 323 13.80 -30.05 -18.66
N PHE A 324 12.53 -29.63 -18.64
CA PHE A 324 11.62 -29.71 -17.50
C PHE A 324 10.30 -30.36 -17.92
N LYS A 325 9.89 -31.41 -17.21
CA LYS A 325 8.49 -31.88 -17.10
C LYS A 325 8.02 -31.56 -15.69
N LYS A 326 6.71 -31.31 -15.53
CA LYS A 326 5.99 -30.92 -14.29
C LYS A 326 6.80 -30.99 -13.00
#